data_AF-A0AAU2Q2C0-F1
#
_entry.id   AF-A0AAU2Q2C0-F1
#
_cell.length_a   1.000
_cell.length_b   1.000
_cell.length_c   1.000
_cell.angle_alpha   90.00
_cell.angle_beta   90.00
_cell.angle_gamma   90.00
#
_symmetry.space_group_name_H-M   'P 1'
#
loop_
_entity.id
_entity.type
_entity.pdbx_description
1 polymer ?
#
loop_
_entity_poly.entity_id
_entity_poly.type
_entity_poly.pdbx_seq_one_letter_code
_entity_poly.pdbx_strand_id
1 'polypeptide(L)'
;MSMDEIIDAIRRSRGMPPFGTITVKRRWVDKALPTWELLEATADAYMELNRLLRTGHLAAGVGACELDSGYGECITSELPELSGHLSCMHAARSELSGHFSARDGRVLEEFSEEFEVDEERGRAAFEGYGSPEFPEGDAVACVPGYMEVARQVMQRDGFHATLALCYKGDAVVRIQVMEFPDQGAKILIFEGLANLVESTRADGVLIIGETWMGAQTETEKKLGTVLLPARDRLDRREALTVYAVTRDGRHAALNCFVERTPSGTTVCSDPVELDAQGGANTLIPIKRKWKEMEGRGL
;
A
#
# COMPACT_ATOMS: atom_id res chain seq x y z
N MET A 1 15.21 -23.15 15.49
CA MET A 1 16.30 -22.23 15.12
C MET A 1 15.81 -20.84 15.47
N SER A 2 16.52 -20.13 16.35
CA SER A 2 16.21 -18.73 16.66
C SER A 2 16.54 -17.85 15.46
N MET A 3 16.07 -16.60 15.51
CA MET A 3 16.36 -15.64 14.45
C MET A 3 17.85 -15.30 14.36
N ASP A 4 18.51 -15.14 15.51
CA ASP A 4 19.96 -14.90 15.58
C ASP A 4 20.76 -16.05 14.97
N GLU A 5 20.34 -17.30 15.21
CA GLU A 5 20.96 -18.48 14.61
C GLU A 5 20.85 -18.47 13.07
N ILE A 6 19.71 -18.02 12.52
CA ILE A 6 19.52 -17.88 11.07
C ILE A 6 20.44 -16.79 10.50
N ILE A 7 20.52 -15.63 11.15
CA ILE A 7 21.37 -14.53 10.71
C ILE A 7 22.85 -14.94 10.73
N ASP A 8 23.29 -15.60 11.80
CA ASP A 8 24.65 -16.09 11.92
C ASP A 8 24.96 -17.20 10.90
N ALA A 9 23.99 -18.02 10.52
CA ALA A 9 24.14 -18.98 9.44
C ALA A 9 24.27 -18.30 8.07
N ILE A 10 23.50 -17.24 7.80
CA ILE A 10 23.59 -16.45 6.56
C ILE A 10 24.96 -15.77 6.48
N ARG A 11 25.41 -15.11 7.56
CA ARG A 11 26.72 -14.47 7.67
C ARG A 11 27.87 -15.44 7.34
N ARG A 12 27.79 -16.66 7.89
CA ARG A 12 28.84 -17.69 7.71
C ARG A 12 28.82 -18.37 6.35
N SER A 13 27.68 -18.43 5.66
CA SER A 13 27.54 -19.22 4.43
C SER A 13 27.87 -18.46 3.16
N ARG A 14 27.34 -17.24 2.99
CA ARG A 14 27.43 -16.49 1.72
C ARG A 14 27.97 -15.08 1.87
N GLY A 15 28.23 -14.63 3.11
CA GLY A 15 28.47 -13.23 3.42
C GLY A 15 27.18 -12.40 3.34
N MET A 16 27.13 -11.30 4.08
CA MET A 16 25.98 -10.39 4.05
C MET A 16 26.04 -9.49 2.82
N PRO A 17 24.91 -9.23 2.14
CA PRO A 17 24.84 -8.18 1.13
C PRO A 17 25.27 -6.83 1.73
N PRO A 18 25.95 -5.96 0.96
CA PRO A 18 26.44 -4.68 1.47
C PRO A 18 25.31 -3.69 1.84
N PHE A 19 24.11 -3.88 1.28
CA PHE A 19 22.93 -3.06 1.53
C PHE A 19 21.65 -3.87 1.27
N GLY A 20 20.52 -3.37 1.78
CA GLY A 20 19.19 -3.94 1.58
C GLY A 20 18.58 -4.49 2.87
N THR A 21 17.44 -5.16 2.72
CA THR A 21 16.71 -5.79 3.82
C THR A 21 16.60 -7.29 3.56
N ILE A 22 17.00 -8.10 4.55
CA ILE A 22 16.80 -9.54 4.54
C ILE A 22 15.49 -9.83 5.25
N THR A 23 14.59 -10.55 4.58
CA THR A 23 13.34 -11.02 5.18
C THR A 23 13.39 -12.53 5.33
N VAL A 24 13.16 -13.00 6.55
CA VAL A 24 13.01 -14.42 6.86
C VAL A 24 11.54 -14.68 7.13
N LYS A 25 10.92 -15.58 6.36
CA LYS A 25 9.52 -15.95 6.55
C LYS A 25 9.40 -17.41 6.96
N ARG A 26 8.58 -17.68 7.96
CA ARG A 26 8.11 -19.03 8.26
C ARG A 26 6.92 -19.32 7.36
N ARG A 27 6.94 -20.48 6.68
CA ARG A 27 5.83 -20.95 5.84
C ARG A 27 5.42 -22.35 6.25
N TRP A 28 4.12 -22.61 6.33
CA TRP A 28 3.59 -23.97 6.44
C TRP A 28 3.07 -24.37 5.07
N VAL A 29 3.70 -25.36 4.45
CA VAL A 29 3.33 -25.82 3.11
C VAL A 29 2.90 -27.27 3.22
N ASP A 30 1.68 -27.55 2.78
CA ASP A 30 1.17 -28.92 2.71
C ASP A 30 1.64 -29.61 1.42
N LYS A 31 1.85 -30.93 1.46
CA LYS A 31 2.26 -31.71 0.30
C LYS A 31 1.23 -31.66 -0.84
N ALA A 32 -0.06 -31.55 -0.51
CA ALA A 32 -1.15 -31.43 -1.46
C ALA A 32 -1.24 -30.03 -2.09
N LEU A 33 -0.68 -29.01 -1.44
CA LEU A 33 -0.70 -27.61 -1.89
C LEU A 33 0.72 -27.03 -1.94
N PRO A 34 1.61 -27.57 -2.78
CA PRO A 34 3.05 -27.24 -2.74
C PRO A 34 3.38 -25.80 -3.11
N THR A 35 2.45 -25.09 -3.75
CA THR A 35 2.59 -23.69 -4.15
C THR A 35 1.96 -22.71 -3.17
N TRP A 36 1.20 -23.19 -2.18
CA TRP A 36 0.49 -22.35 -1.23
C TRP A 36 1.10 -22.43 0.17
N GLU A 37 1.10 -21.31 0.85
CA GLU A 37 1.20 -21.30 2.30
C GLU A 37 -0.19 -21.63 2.90
N LEU A 38 -0.23 -22.41 3.98
CA LEU A 38 -1.48 -22.97 4.52
C LEU A 38 -2.46 -21.89 4.97
N LEU A 39 -2.00 -20.82 5.62
CA LEU A 39 -2.85 -19.71 6.04
C LEU A 39 -3.35 -18.91 4.84
N GLU A 40 -2.54 -18.78 3.78
CA GLU A 40 -2.99 -18.18 2.52
C GLU A 40 -4.11 -19.01 1.88
N ALA A 41 -3.96 -20.34 1.85
CA ALA A 41 -4.96 -21.24 1.28
C ALA A 41 -6.27 -21.25 2.08
N THR A 42 -6.20 -21.24 3.41
CA THR A 42 -7.41 -21.19 4.24
C THR A 42 -8.12 -19.84 4.13
N ALA A 43 -7.35 -18.75 4.04
CA ALA A 43 -7.90 -17.42 3.88
C ALA A 43 -8.55 -17.24 2.48
N ASP A 44 -8.00 -17.86 1.44
CA ASP A 44 -8.62 -17.93 0.10
C ASP A 44 -9.95 -18.72 0.11
N ALA A 45 -9.96 -19.90 0.72
CA ALA A 45 -11.17 -20.71 0.86
C ALA A 45 -12.26 -19.97 1.66
N TYR A 46 -11.87 -19.24 2.71
CA TYR A 46 -12.78 -18.40 3.48
C TYR A 46 -13.40 -17.29 2.63
N MET A 47 -12.61 -16.63 1.77
CA MET A 47 -13.12 -15.60 0.86
C MET A 47 -14.15 -16.14 -0.13
N GLU A 48 -13.89 -17.29 -0.75
CA GLU A 48 -14.86 -17.90 -1.67
C GLU A 48 -16.13 -18.35 -0.96
N LEU A 49 -16.01 -18.86 0.27
CA LEU A 49 -17.18 -19.19 1.08
C LEU A 49 -18.03 -17.95 1.39
N ASN A 50 -17.41 -16.85 1.80
CA ASN A 50 -18.11 -15.58 2.02
C ASN A 50 -18.80 -15.08 0.76
N ARG A 51 -18.12 -15.14 -0.39
CA ARG A 51 -18.69 -14.75 -1.69
C ARG A 51 -19.93 -15.59 -2.03
N LEU A 52 -19.84 -16.90 -1.85
CA LEU A 52 -20.94 -17.83 -2.09
C LEU A 52 -22.13 -17.53 -1.17
N LEU A 53 -21.88 -17.38 0.14
CA LEU A 53 -22.92 -17.11 1.13
C LEU A 53 -23.63 -15.78 0.85
N ARG A 54 -22.87 -14.71 0.56
CA ARG A 54 -23.44 -13.42 0.19
C ARG A 54 -24.30 -13.50 -1.07
N THR A 55 -23.80 -14.17 -2.10
CA THR A 55 -24.55 -14.38 -3.36
C THR A 55 -25.87 -15.09 -3.08
N GLY A 56 -25.85 -16.10 -2.20
CA GLY A 56 -27.06 -16.81 -1.77
C GLY A 56 -28.06 -15.90 -1.03
N HIS A 57 -27.58 -15.09 -0.08
CA HIS A 57 -28.42 -14.13 0.65
C HIS A 57 -29.09 -13.12 -0.29
N LEU A 58 -28.31 -12.52 -1.20
CA LEU A 58 -28.83 -11.56 -2.19
C LEU A 58 -29.85 -12.22 -3.14
N ALA A 59 -29.55 -13.42 -3.64
CA ALA A 59 -30.47 -14.14 -4.52
C ALA A 59 -31.77 -14.56 -3.83
N ALA A 60 -31.72 -14.84 -2.52
CA ALA A 60 -32.89 -15.16 -1.71
C ALA A 60 -33.66 -13.92 -1.24
N GLY A 61 -33.10 -12.71 -1.38
CA GLY A 61 -33.66 -11.49 -0.80
C GLY A 61 -33.63 -11.47 0.73
N VAL A 62 -32.70 -12.23 1.34
CA VAL A 62 -32.57 -12.37 2.79
C VAL A 62 -31.37 -11.55 3.26
N GLY A 63 -31.61 -10.52 4.07
CA GLY A 63 -30.57 -9.61 4.55
C GLY A 63 -29.66 -10.20 5.64
N ALA A 64 -30.16 -11.15 6.42
CA ALA A 64 -29.41 -11.84 7.46
C ALA A 64 -29.95 -13.26 7.62
N CYS A 65 -29.08 -14.21 7.95
CA CYS A 65 -29.53 -15.57 8.17
C CYS A 65 -30.54 -15.65 9.32
N GLU A 66 -31.66 -16.35 9.11
CA GLU A 66 -32.67 -16.62 10.14
C GLU A 66 -32.33 -17.84 11.02
N LEU A 67 -31.11 -18.36 10.89
CA LEU A 67 -30.64 -19.48 11.70
C LEU A 67 -30.39 -18.99 13.13
N ASP A 68 -31.08 -19.61 14.09
CA ASP A 68 -30.81 -19.45 15.51
C ASP A 68 -29.46 -20.12 15.83
N SER A 69 -28.37 -19.44 15.50
CA SER A 69 -27.04 -19.91 15.81
C SER A 69 -26.76 -19.57 17.26
N GLY A 70 -26.79 -20.57 18.15
CA GLY A 70 -26.20 -20.47 19.50
C GLY A 70 -24.71 -20.12 19.52
N TYR A 71 -24.13 -19.74 18.38
CA TYR A 71 -22.79 -19.27 18.11
C TYR A 71 -22.86 -17.86 17.48
N GLY A 72 -22.87 -16.81 18.30
CA GLY A 72 -22.55 -15.42 17.89
C GLY A 72 -23.37 -14.75 16.78
N GLU A 73 -22.89 -13.59 16.32
CA GLU A 73 -23.45 -12.84 15.18
C GLU A 73 -23.44 -13.70 13.91
N CYS A 74 -24.59 -13.74 13.23
CA CYS A 74 -24.75 -14.51 12.00
C CYS A 74 -24.23 -13.75 10.78
N ILE A 75 -23.90 -14.48 9.72
CA ILE A 75 -23.47 -13.91 8.45
C ILE A 75 -24.63 -13.18 7.76
N THR A 76 -24.39 -11.94 7.32
CA THR A 76 -25.40 -11.07 6.68
C THR A 76 -25.11 -10.87 5.19
N SER A 77 -26.08 -10.34 4.44
CA SER A 77 -25.88 -9.86 3.07
C SER A 77 -24.93 -8.65 3.00
N GLU A 78 -24.68 -8.01 4.14
CA GLU A 78 -23.73 -6.91 4.31
C GLU A 78 -22.29 -7.39 4.46
N LEU A 79 -22.03 -8.71 4.36
CA LEU A 79 -20.67 -9.18 4.11
C LEU A 79 -20.08 -8.34 2.97
N PRO A 80 -18.95 -7.66 3.19
CA PRO A 80 -18.44 -6.76 2.17
C PRO A 80 -18.13 -7.57 0.91
N GLU A 81 -18.64 -7.13 -0.23
CA GLU A 81 -18.31 -7.65 -1.57
C GLU A 81 -16.79 -7.56 -1.86
N LEU A 82 -16.12 -6.74 -1.04
CA LEU A 82 -14.80 -6.18 -1.21
C LEU A 82 -13.81 -6.56 -0.10
N SER A 83 -14.23 -7.17 1.02
CA SER A 83 -13.29 -7.39 2.11
C SER A 83 -12.49 -8.65 1.88
N GLY A 84 -11.20 -8.42 1.70
CA GLY A 84 -10.14 -9.41 1.80
C GLY A 84 -10.17 -10.23 3.08
N HIS A 85 -9.05 -10.89 3.33
CA HIS A 85 -8.86 -11.66 4.55
C HIS A 85 -9.27 -10.87 5.81
N LEU A 86 -9.79 -11.55 6.84
CA LEU A 86 -10.07 -10.93 8.14
C LEU A 86 -8.79 -10.26 8.67
N SER A 87 -8.88 -9.15 9.40
CA SER A 87 -7.69 -8.44 9.92
C SER A 87 -6.72 -9.36 10.67
N CYS A 88 -7.24 -10.33 11.42
CA CYS A 88 -6.44 -11.36 12.10
C CYS A 88 -5.61 -12.26 11.15
N MET A 89 -6.10 -12.52 9.93
CA MET A 89 -5.36 -13.26 8.90
C MET A 89 -4.22 -12.42 8.30
N HIS A 90 -4.30 -11.09 8.35
CA HIS A 90 -3.19 -10.21 7.98
C HIS A 90 -2.13 -10.12 9.06
N ALA A 91 -2.55 -9.89 10.31
CA ALA A 91 -1.66 -9.79 11.47
C ALA A 91 -0.81 -11.06 11.65
N ALA A 92 -1.38 -12.24 11.39
CA ALA A 92 -0.64 -13.49 11.44
C ALA A 92 0.54 -13.55 10.43
N ARG A 93 0.50 -12.83 9.29
CA ARG A 93 1.59 -12.87 8.29
C ARG A 93 2.80 -12.04 8.72
N SER A 94 2.60 -10.89 9.35
CA SER A 94 3.71 -10.07 9.88
C SER A 94 4.38 -10.80 11.05
N GLU A 95 3.62 -11.46 11.92
CA GLU A 95 4.16 -12.28 13.02
C GLU A 95 5.01 -13.47 12.56
N LEU A 96 4.78 -13.97 11.33
CA LEU A 96 5.56 -15.06 10.74
C LEU A 96 6.80 -14.59 9.98
N SER A 97 7.07 -13.28 9.98
CA SER A 97 8.17 -12.66 9.25
C SER A 97 9.11 -11.93 10.20
N GLY A 98 10.41 -12.01 9.93
CA GLY A 98 11.44 -11.20 10.57
C GLY A 98 12.24 -10.43 9.54
N HIS A 99 12.55 -9.17 9.83
CA HIS A 99 13.26 -8.28 8.92
C HIS A 99 14.57 -7.79 9.52
N PHE A 100 15.64 -7.79 8.73
CA PHE A 100 16.98 -7.38 9.16
C PHE A 100 17.63 -6.49 8.13
N SER A 101 18.29 -5.44 8.59
CA SER A 101 19.19 -4.66 7.75
C SER A 101 20.38 -5.52 7.32
N ALA A 102 20.62 -5.62 6.02
CA ALA A 102 21.74 -6.40 5.50
C ALA A 102 23.11 -5.80 5.90
N ARG A 103 23.14 -4.47 6.10
CA ARG A 103 24.36 -3.71 6.39
C ARG A 103 24.94 -4.00 7.77
N ASP A 104 24.09 -4.05 8.79
CA ASP A 104 24.49 -4.13 10.20
C ASP A 104 23.81 -5.28 10.96
N GLY A 105 22.85 -5.98 10.34
CA GLY A 105 22.08 -7.06 10.96
C GLY A 105 21.05 -6.58 11.98
N ARG A 106 20.78 -5.27 12.08
CA ARG A 106 19.78 -4.74 13.01
C ARG A 106 18.39 -5.26 12.62
N VAL A 107 17.63 -5.70 13.63
CA VAL A 107 16.21 -6.05 13.46
C VAL A 107 15.42 -4.80 13.08
N LEU A 108 14.58 -4.94 12.07
CA LEU A 108 13.65 -3.90 11.64
C LEU A 108 12.26 -4.31 12.15
N GLU A 109 11.70 -3.50 13.05
CA GLU A 109 10.37 -3.72 13.58
C GLU A 109 9.35 -3.02 12.67
N GLU A 110 8.32 -3.76 12.27
CA GLU A 110 7.16 -3.23 11.58
C GLU A 110 6.05 -3.05 12.61
N PHE A 111 5.51 -1.83 12.70
CA PHE A 111 4.35 -1.53 13.53
C PHE A 111 3.18 -1.18 12.61
N SER A 112 2.04 -1.82 12.84
CA SER A 112 0.78 -1.50 12.17
C SER A 112 -0.30 -1.45 13.23
N GLU A 113 -1.05 -0.34 13.22
CA GLU A 113 -2.17 -0.12 14.10
C GLU A 113 -3.41 0.13 13.23
N GLU A 114 -4.50 -0.54 13.57
CA GLU A 114 -5.82 -0.24 13.02
C GLU A 114 -6.49 0.75 13.95
N PHE A 115 -7.04 1.82 13.39
CA PHE A 115 -7.82 2.80 14.13
C PHE A 115 -9.17 2.96 13.45
N GLU A 116 -10.21 3.15 14.26
CA GLU A 116 -11.52 3.52 13.74
C GLU A 116 -11.52 5.00 13.38
N VAL A 117 -12.20 5.33 12.29
CA VAL A 117 -12.38 6.72 11.88
C VAL A 117 -13.34 7.38 12.85
N ASP A 118 -12.88 8.42 13.53
CA ASP A 118 -13.75 9.30 14.31
C ASP A 118 -14.62 10.12 13.34
N GLU A 119 -15.89 9.72 13.18
CA GLU A 119 -16.82 10.33 12.23
C GLU A 119 -17.07 11.82 12.51
N GLU A 120 -17.08 12.24 13.78
CA GLU A 120 -17.30 13.63 14.16
C GLU A 120 -16.09 14.47 13.76
N ARG A 121 -14.88 14.01 14.06
CA ARG A 121 -13.64 14.67 13.59
C ARG A 121 -13.53 14.66 12.08
N GLY A 122 -13.91 13.57 11.43
CA GLY A 122 -13.97 13.46 9.98
C GLY A 122 -14.87 14.55 9.39
N ARG A 123 -16.11 14.67 9.90
CA ARG A 123 -17.06 15.69 9.45
C ARG A 123 -16.57 17.12 9.69
N ALA A 124 -16.01 17.40 10.86
CA ALA A 124 -15.44 18.70 11.17
C ALA A 124 -14.26 19.04 10.25
N ALA A 125 -13.42 18.06 9.92
CA ALA A 125 -12.37 18.22 8.92
C ALA A 125 -12.99 18.53 7.54
N PHE A 126 -13.99 17.77 7.08
CA PHE A 126 -14.67 18.01 5.81
C PHE A 126 -15.24 19.43 5.70
N GLU A 127 -15.96 19.90 6.71
CA GLU A 127 -16.48 21.27 6.77
C GLU A 127 -15.34 22.29 6.73
N GLY A 128 -14.24 21.99 7.43
CA GLY A 128 -13.03 22.79 7.44
C GLY A 128 -12.46 22.99 6.03
N TYR A 129 -12.21 21.92 5.28
CA TYR A 129 -11.66 21.99 3.92
C TYR A 129 -12.72 22.32 2.85
N GLY A 130 -14.02 22.42 3.19
CA GLY A 130 -15.05 22.79 2.22
C GLY A 130 -15.52 21.65 1.33
N SER A 131 -15.70 20.46 1.92
CA SER A 131 -16.25 19.24 1.31
C SER A 131 -15.71 18.98 -0.10
N PRO A 132 -14.43 18.59 -0.24
CA PRO A 132 -13.95 18.13 -1.53
C PRO A 132 -14.84 16.97 -2.00
N GLU A 133 -15.37 17.07 -3.21
CA GLU A 133 -15.99 15.92 -3.86
C GLU A 133 -14.88 14.88 -4.05
N PHE A 134 -15.03 13.72 -3.40
CA PHE A 134 -14.10 12.64 -3.66
C PHE A 134 -14.27 12.20 -5.11
N PRO A 135 -13.16 12.06 -5.86
CA PRO A 135 -13.25 11.61 -7.23
C PRO A 135 -13.86 10.21 -7.30
N GLU A 136 -14.78 10.04 -8.24
CA GLU A 136 -15.36 8.74 -8.57
C GLU A 136 -14.52 8.04 -9.64
N GLY A 137 -14.49 6.71 -9.61
CA GLY A 137 -13.83 5.86 -10.59
C GLY A 137 -12.70 5.02 -10.01
N ASP A 138 -11.95 4.38 -10.90
CA ASP A 138 -10.82 3.55 -10.50
C ASP A 138 -9.60 4.37 -10.06
N ALA A 139 -8.59 3.68 -9.54
CA ALA A 139 -7.36 4.30 -9.04
C ALA A 139 -6.72 5.30 -10.01
N VAL A 140 -6.76 5.04 -11.33
CA VAL A 140 -6.13 5.91 -12.33
C VAL A 140 -7.01 7.11 -12.64
N ALA A 141 -8.32 6.90 -12.79
CA ALA A 141 -9.28 7.97 -13.05
C ALA A 141 -9.32 9.00 -11.92
N CYS A 142 -9.09 8.57 -10.67
CA CYS A 142 -9.15 9.43 -9.50
C CYS A 142 -7.93 10.33 -9.29
N VAL A 143 -6.83 10.14 -10.03
CA VAL A 143 -5.57 10.89 -9.82
C VAL A 143 -5.75 12.42 -9.87
N PRO A 144 -6.47 13.02 -10.84
CA PRO A 144 -6.65 14.47 -10.89
C PRO A 144 -7.41 15.02 -9.68
N GLY A 145 -8.50 14.37 -9.27
CA GLY A 145 -9.28 14.81 -8.11
C GLY A 145 -8.49 14.68 -6.80
N TYR A 146 -7.76 13.58 -6.60
CA TYR A 146 -6.90 13.45 -5.43
C TYR A 146 -5.75 14.44 -5.42
N MET A 147 -5.23 14.86 -6.58
CA MET A 147 -4.22 15.93 -6.64
C MET A 147 -4.80 17.28 -6.19
N GLU A 148 -6.03 17.59 -6.55
CA GLU A 148 -6.72 18.80 -6.07
C GLU A 148 -6.89 18.79 -4.55
N VAL A 149 -7.43 17.69 -4.00
CA VAL A 149 -7.60 17.51 -2.55
C VAL A 149 -6.25 17.60 -1.82
N ALA A 150 -5.23 16.91 -2.32
CA ALA A 150 -3.92 16.88 -1.69
C ALA A 150 -3.24 18.26 -1.71
N ARG A 151 -3.40 19.04 -2.78
CA ARG A 151 -2.94 20.44 -2.84
C ARG A 151 -3.63 21.31 -1.80
N GLN A 152 -4.94 21.14 -1.63
CA GLN A 152 -5.71 21.90 -0.66
C GLN A 152 -5.24 21.62 0.78
N VAL A 153 -5.06 20.35 1.12
CA VAL A 153 -4.49 19.92 2.42
C VAL A 153 -3.10 20.52 2.61
N MET A 154 -2.22 20.36 1.61
CA MET A 154 -0.85 20.86 1.66
C MET A 154 -0.77 22.40 1.82
N GLN A 155 -1.60 23.16 1.10
CA GLN A 155 -1.62 24.62 1.19
C GLN A 155 -2.17 25.13 2.52
N ARG A 156 -3.15 24.42 3.10
CA ARG A 156 -3.78 24.80 4.37
C ARG A 156 -2.92 24.42 5.58
N ASP A 157 -2.44 23.18 5.62
CA ASP A 157 -1.80 22.62 6.81
C ASP A 157 -0.27 22.68 6.73
N GLY A 158 0.26 22.87 5.52
CA GLY A 158 1.70 22.92 5.27
C GLY A 158 2.39 21.56 5.26
N PHE A 159 1.65 20.45 5.37
CA PHE A 159 2.15 19.09 5.25
C PHE A 159 1.04 18.15 4.74
N HIS A 160 1.42 16.98 4.24
CA HIS A 160 0.51 15.93 3.79
C HIS A 160 1.05 14.54 4.18
N ALA A 161 0.29 13.78 4.97
CA ALA A 161 0.64 12.40 5.31
C ALA A 161 0.74 11.54 4.03
N THR A 162 1.65 10.56 3.98
CA THR A 162 1.63 9.65 2.82
C THR A 162 0.48 8.67 2.98
N LEU A 163 -0.38 8.58 1.96
CA LEU A 163 -1.54 7.69 1.92
C LEU A 163 -1.41 6.73 0.75
N ALA A 164 -1.81 5.48 0.96
CA ALA A 164 -2.11 4.52 -0.09
C ALA A 164 -3.59 4.16 -0.04
N LEU A 165 -4.25 4.19 -1.19
CA LEU A 165 -5.63 3.79 -1.37
C LEU A 165 -5.65 2.57 -2.30
N CYS A 166 -6.14 1.46 -1.79
CA CYS A 166 -6.34 0.23 -2.56
C CYS A 166 -7.74 0.22 -3.17
N TYR A 167 -7.84 -0.09 -4.45
CA TYR A 167 -9.06 -0.12 -5.23
C TYR A 167 -9.39 -1.52 -5.70
N LYS A 168 -10.67 -1.84 -5.82
CA LYS A 168 -11.19 -2.97 -6.57
C LYS A 168 -12.31 -2.45 -7.47
N GLY A 169 -12.03 -2.33 -8.76
CA GLY A 169 -12.85 -1.53 -9.67
C GLY A 169 -12.83 -0.06 -9.30
N ASP A 170 -14.00 0.52 -9.04
CA ASP A 170 -14.20 1.92 -8.64
C ASP A 170 -14.30 2.12 -7.11
N ALA A 171 -14.27 1.03 -6.33
CA ALA A 171 -14.43 1.10 -4.89
C ALA A 171 -13.07 1.09 -4.16
N VAL A 172 -12.89 2.02 -3.22
CA VAL A 172 -11.78 1.98 -2.27
C VAL A 172 -12.04 0.88 -1.24
N VAL A 173 -11.19 -0.14 -1.23
CA VAL A 173 -11.31 -1.30 -0.32
C VAL A 173 -10.46 -1.15 0.94
N ARG A 174 -9.43 -0.30 0.90
CA ARG A 174 -8.56 -0.02 2.04
C ARG A 174 -7.82 1.30 1.87
N ILE A 175 -7.63 2.00 2.98
CA ILE A 175 -6.75 3.16 3.08
C ILE A 175 -5.64 2.78 4.08
N GLN A 176 -4.39 3.09 3.72
CA GLN A 176 -3.23 2.90 4.58
C GLN A 176 -2.43 4.20 4.68
N VAL A 177 -2.30 4.71 5.90
CA VAL A 177 -1.35 5.80 6.21
C VAL A 177 0.05 5.19 6.30
N MET A 178 1.04 5.86 5.70
CA MET A 178 2.41 5.37 5.62
C MET A 178 3.38 6.42 6.15
N GLU A 179 4.25 6.01 7.08
CA GLU A 179 5.32 6.84 7.63
C GLU A 179 6.68 6.21 7.32
N PHE A 180 7.61 6.99 6.76
CA PHE A 180 8.90 6.48 6.31
C PHE A 180 10.05 7.03 7.16
N PRO A 181 10.38 6.41 8.32
CA PRO A 181 11.47 6.89 9.16
C PRO A 181 12.83 6.77 8.46
N ASP A 182 12.99 5.77 7.59
CA ASP A 182 14.16 5.59 6.75
C ASP A 182 13.85 4.82 5.44
N GLN A 183 14.86 4.61 4.60
CA GLN A 183 14.70 3.90 3.32
C GLN A 183 14.45 2.39 3.48
N GLY A 184 15.00 1.77 4.53
CA GLY A 184 14.77 0.35 4.81
C GLY A 184 13.33 0.12 5.24
N ALA A 185 12.80 0.97 6.12
CA ALA A 185 11.40 0.98 6.52
C ALA A 185 10.48 1.24 5.32
N LYS A 186 10.83 2.18 4.43
CA LYS A 186 10.07 2.42 3.20
C LYS A 186 9.93 1.16 2.35
N ILE A 187 11.00 0.40 2.15
CA ILE A 187 10.93 -0.86 1.39
C ILE A 187 9.94 -1.84 2.05
N LEU A 188 10.02 -1.99 3.38
CA LEU A 188 9.14 -2.89 4.12
C LEU A 188 7.67 -2.45 4.06
N ILE A 189 7.40 -1.15 4.17
CA ILE A 189 6.04 -0.61 4.07
C ILE A 189 5.44 -0.88 2.69
N PHE A 190 6.22 -0.76 1.61
CA PHE A 190 5.74 -1.11 0.27
C PHE A 190 5.55 -2.62 0.05
N GLU A 191 6.34 -3.46 0.74
CA GLU A 191 6.09 -4.91 0.80
C GLU A 191 4.82 -5.23 1.59
N GLY A 192 4.57 -4.53 2.69
CA GLY A 192 3.33 -4.59 3.48
C GLY A 192 2.12 -4.18 2.65
N LEU A 193 2.20 -3.05 1.94
CA LEU A 193 1.17 -2.59 1.01
C LEU A 193 0.90 -3.61 -0.10
N ALA A 194 1.93 -4.28 -0.62
CA ALA A 194 1.74 -5.34 -1.62
C ALA A 194 1.01 -6.57 -1.04
N ASN A 195 1.28 -6.94 0.21
CA ASN A 195 0.51 -7.98 0.91
C ASN A 195 -0.94 -7.53 1.13
N LEU A 196 -1.17 -6.25 1.41
CA LEU A 196 -2.49 -5.66 1.56
C LEU A 196 -3.28 -5.69 0.24
N VAL A 197 -2.63 -5.39 -0.89
CA VAL A 197 -3.22 -5.52 -2.23
C VAL A 197 -3.66 -6.95 -2.52
N GLU A 198 -2.77 -7.93 -2.26
CA GLU A 198 -3.06 -9.35 -2.48
C GLU A 198 -4.28 -9.81 -1.68
N SER A 199 -4.28 -9.51 -0.40
CA SER A 199 -5.30 -9.94 0.55
C SER A 199 -6.65 -9.28 0.32
N THR A 200 -6.68 -7.99 -0.05
CA THR A 200 -7.90 -7.25 -0.41
C THR A 200 -8.37 -7.49 -1.85
N ARG A 201 -7.60 -8.24 -2.64
CA ARG A 201 -7.84 -8.44 -4.08
C ARG A 201 -7.95 -7.11 -4.83
N ALA A 202 -7.22 -6.11 -4.36
CA ALA A 202 -7.19 -4.82 -5.01
C ALA A 202 -6.59 -4.97 -6.42
N ASP A 203 -7.24 -4.37 -7.41
CA ASP A 203 -6.79 -4.28 -8.80
C ASP A 203 -6.26 -2.89 -9.14
N GLY A 204 -6.30 -1.94 -8.20
CA GLY A 204 -5.70 -0.61 -8.31
C GLY A 204 -5.07 -0.14 -7.01
N VAL A 205 -4.02 0.67 -7.12
CA VAL A 205 -3.39 1.37 -6.00
C VAL A 205 -3.13 2.80 -6.39
N LEU A 206 -3.60 3.75 -5.59
CA LEU A 206 -3.29 5.18 -5.69
C LEU A 206 -2.47 5.59 -4.46
N ILE A 207 -1.42 6.35 -4.65
CA ILE A 207 -0.53 6.83 -3.58
C ILE A 207 -0.42 8.34 -3.67
N ILE A 208 -0.61 8.99 -2.53
CA ILE A 208 -0.47 10.42 -2.33
C ILE A 208 0.66 10.63 -1.33
N GLY A 209 1.59 11.53 -1.61
CA GLY A 209 2.57 11.89 -0.61
C GLY A 209 3.55 12.95 -1.06
N GLU A 210 4.27 13.47 -0.07
CA GLU A 210 5.40 14.37 -0.28
C GLU A 210 6.60 13.60 -0.82
N THR A 211 7.33 14.22 -1.75
CA THR A 211 8.56 13.68 -2.31
C THR A 211 9.59 14.77 -2.55
N TRP A 212 10.86 14.37 -2.56
CA TRP A 212 11.93 15.20 -3.07
C TRP A 212 12.12 14.90 -4.55
N MET A 213 12.15 15.95 -5.37
CA MET A 213 12.45 15.89 -6.80
C MET A 213 13.77 16.62 -7.07
N GLY A 214 14.54 16.19 -8.07
CA GLY A 214 15.76 16.89 -8.50
C GLY A 214 16.12 16.52 -9.94
N ALA A 215 16.82 17.39 -10.65
CA ALA A 215 17.07 17.22 -12.08
C ALA A 215 18.16 16.18 -12.34
N GLN A 216 17.90 15.19 -13.20
CA GLN A 216 18.93 14.23 -13.61
C GLN A 216 20.16 14.94 -14.18
N THR A 217 21.35 14.51 -13.74
CA THR A 217 22.60 14.99 -14.31
C THR A 217 22.75 14.49 -15.74
N GLU A 218 23.58 15.16 -16.55
CA GLU A 218 23.86 14.70 -17.92
C GLU A 218 24.47 13.30 -17.98
N THR A 219 25.23 12.91 -16.95
CA THR A 219 25.77 11.55 -16.81
C THR A 219 24.65 10.53 -16.56
N GLU A 220 23.72 10.84 -15.66
CA GLU A 220 22.55 9.99 -15.37
C GLU A 220 21.65 9.80 -16.59
N LYS A 221 21.39 10.89 -17.34
CA LYS A 221 20.64 10.83 -18.60
C LYS A 221 21.32 9.92 -19.63
N LYS A 222 22.63 10.04 -19.81
CA LYS A 222 23.41 9.20 -20.73
C LYS A 222 23.42 7.73 -20.33
N LEU A 223 23.47 7.46 -19.04
CA LEU A 223 23.48 6.10 -18.50
C LEU A 223 22.08 5.49 -18.36
N GLY A 224 21.02 6.29 -18.49
CA GLY A 224 19.64 5.87 -18.25
C GLY A 224 19.42 5.41 -16.81
N THR A 225 20.13 5.98 -15.84
CA THR A 225 20.06 5.55 -14.43
C THR A 225 20.20 6.74 -13.48
N VAL A 226 19.73 6.56 -12.24
CA VAL A 226 19.87 7.54 -11.16
C VAL A 226 21.02 7.11 -10.26
N LEU A 227 22.06 7.93 -10.19
CA LEU A 227 23.24 7.71 -9.37
C LEU A 227 23.08 8.34 -7.98
N LEU A 228 22.42 9.51 -7.92
CA LEU A 228 22.17 10.24 -6.68
C LEU A 228 20.67 10.34 -6.42
N PRO A 229 20.15 9.88 -5.26
CA PRO A 229 18.74 10.02 -4.95
C PRO A 229 18.40 11.51 -4.74
N ALA A 230 17.16 11.90 -5.05
CA ALA A 230 16.75 13.31 -5.03
C ALA A 230 17.01 14.02 -3.69
N ARG A 231 16.85 13.33 -2.56
CA ARG A 231 17.13 13.89 -1.22
C ARG A 231 18.57 14.40 -1.03
N ASP A 232 19.52 13.79 -1.73
CA ASP A 232 20.96 14.05 -1.57
C ASP A 232 21.44 15.09 -2.62
N ARG A 233 20.51 15.65 -3.41
CA ARG A 233 20.81 16.64 -4.44
C ARG A 233 20.74 18.07 -3.90
N LEU A 234 21.60 18.93 -4.43
CA LEU A 234 21.65 20.35 -4.08
C LEU A 234 20.47 21.13 -4.68
N ASP A 235 20.01 20.71 -5.86
CA ASP A 235 18.87 21.28 -6.58
C ASP A 235 17.54 20.63 -6.18
N ARG A 236 17.49 19.90 -5.06
CA ARG A 236 16.27 19.22 -4.63
C ARG A 236 15.15 20.22 -4.38
N ARG A 237 13.94 19.88 -4.81
CA ARG A 237 12.71 20.62 -4.56
C ARG A 237 11.68 19.71 -3.94
N GLU A 238 10.91 20.27 -3.03
CA GLU A 238 9.76 19.59 -2.45
C GLU A 238 8.65 19.51 -3.50
N ALA A 239 7.99 18.38 -3.58
CA ALA A 239 6.85 18.17 -4.44
C ALA A 239 5.82 17.31 -3.73
N LEU A 240 4.57 17.53 -4.08
CA LEU A 240 3.46 16.66 -3.76
C LEU A 240 3.16 15.83 -5.00
N THR A 241 3.04 14.51 -4.84
CA THR A 241 2.82 13.58 -5.94
C THR A 241 1.59 12.74 -5.65
N VAL A 242 0.75 12.58 -6.67
CA VAL A 242 -0.32 11.59 -6.72
C VAL A 242 -0.04 10.67 -7.88
N TYR A 243 0.10 9.38 -7.62
CA TYR A 243 0.33 8.41 -8.68
C TYR A 243 -0.47 7.14 -8.43
N ALA A 244 -0.95 6.53 -9.49
CA ALA A 244 -1.74 5.32 -9.44
C ALA A 244 -1.28 4.30 -10.47
N VAL A 245 -1.51 3.04 -10.15
CA VAL A 245 -1.29 1.91 -11.03
C VAL A 245 -2.43 0.91 -10.87
N THR A 246 -2.85 0.30 -11.97
CA THR A 246 -3.81 -0.81 -11.99
C THR A 246 -3.14 -2.10 -12.44
N ARG A 247 -3.78 -3.21 -12.10
CA ARG A 247 -3.33 -4.57 -12.38
C ARG A 247 -3.15 -4.82 -13.88
N ASP A 248 -3.99 -4.21 -14.71
CA ASP A 248 -3.92 -4.26 -16.18
C ASP A 248 -2.77 -3.42 -16.78
N GLY A 249 -2.00 -2.71 -15.95
CA GLY A 249 -0.83 -1.93 -16.35
C GLY A 249 -1.09 -0.46 -16.66
N ARG A 250 -2.35 0.01 -16.60
CA ARG A 250 -2.62 1.46 -16.68
C ARG A 250 -2.01 2.17 -15.47
N HIS A 251 -1.65 3.43 -15.68
CA HIS A 251 -1.05 4.27 -14.67
C HIS A 251 -1.31 5.74 -14.98
N ALA A 252 -1.32 6.57 -13.95
CA ALA A 252 -1.32 8.02 -14.07
C ALA A 252 -0.48 8.60 -12.93
N ALA A 253 0.19 9.72 -13.17
CA ALA A 253 0.99 10.41 -12.16
C ALA A 253 0.96 11.91 -12.41
N LEU A 254 0.59 12.65 -11.37
CA LEU A 254 0.69 14.09 -11.31
C LEU A 254 1.67 14.48 -10.20
N ASN A 255 2.43 15.54 -10.43
CA ASN A 255 3.13 16.23 -9.36
C ASN A 255 2.84 17.74 -9.38
N CYS A 256 2.94 18.36 -8.21
CA CYS A 256 3.08 19.81 -8.12
C CYS A 256 4.24 20.15 -7.19
N PHE A 257 5.04 21.15 -7.55
CA PHE A 257 6.10 21.64 -6.67
C PHE A 257 5.50 22.40 -5.49
N VAL A 258 6.12 22.24 -4.34
CA VAL A 258 5.71 22.89 -3.09
C VAL A 258 6.75 23.94 -2.75
N GLU A 259 6.29 25.18 -2.56
CA GLU A 259 7.12 26.31 -2.14
C GLU A 259 6.65 26.85 -0.80
N ARG A 260 7.59 27.00 0.13
CA ARG A 260 7.35 27.54 1.48
C ARG A 260 7.81 28.99 1.50
N THR A 261 6.85 29.90 1.63
CA THR A 261 7.12 31.35 1.68
C THR A 261 7.80 31.74 3.00
N PRO A 262 8.48 32.91 3.07
CA PRO A 262 9.06 33.40 4.32
C PRO A 262 8.05 33.59 5.47
N SER A 263 6.76 33.75 5.17
CA SER A 263 5.69 33.84 6.18
C SER A 263 5.23 32.47 6.70
N GLY A 264 5.79 31.37 6.20
CA GLY A 264 5.40 30.01 6.56
C GLY A 264 4.19 29.47 5.78
N THR A 265 3.66 30.24 4.81
CA THR A 265 2.57 29.78 3.94
C THR A 265 3.11 28.85 2.86
N THR A 266 2.38 27.77 2.59
CA THR A 266 2.71 26.79 1.57
C THR A 266 1.93 27.06 0.28
N VAL A 267 2.63 27.05 -0.86
CA VAL A 267 2.05 27.26 -2.18
C VAL A 267 2.42 26.09 -3.09
N CYS A 268 1.41 25.39 -3.61
CA CYS A 268 1.56 24.36 -4.63
C CYS A 268 1.46 24.95 -6.03
N SER A 269 2.42 24.63 -6.91
CA SER A 269 2.34 24.95 -8.33
C SER A 269 1.15 24.28 -9.01
N ASP A 270 0.92 24.61 -10.28
CA ASP A 270 0.01 23.82 -11.12
C ASP A 270 0.53 22.38 -11.25
N PRO A 271 -0.36 21.37 -11.26
CA PRO A 271 0.02 20.00 -11.51
C PRO A 271 0.63 19.82 -12.90
N VAL A 272 1.67 19.01 -13.00
CA VAL A 272 2.21 18.55 -14.28
C VAL A 272 2.21 17.03 -14.32
N GLU A 273 1.98 16.48 -15.51
CA GLU A 273 2.07 15.04 -15.73
C GLU A 273 3.52 14.59 -15.64
N LEU A 274 3.74 13.52 -14.90
CA LEU A 274 5.02 12.82 -14.88
C LEU A 274 4.99 11.71 -15.92
N ASP A 275 6.02 11.66 -16.76
CA ASP A 275 6.24 10.52 -17.63
C ASP A 275 6.52 9.28 -16.76
N ALA A 276 5.47 8.47 -16.60
CA ALA A 276 5.43 7.31 -15.73
C ALA A 276 6.19 6.10 -16.31
N GLN A 277 6.83 6.24 -17.48
CA GLN A 277 7.72 5.21 -18.02
C GLN A 277 8.91 4.91 -17.08
N GLY A 278 9.35 5.90 -16.29
CA GLY A 278 10.24 5.69 -15.15
C GLY A 278 9.47 5.15 -13.95
N GLY A 279 8.89 3.95 -14.09
CA GLY A 279 8.01 3.37 -13.08
C GLY A 279 8.56 3.52 -11.67
N ALA A 280 7.77 4.09 -10.76
CA ALA A 280 8.18 4.24 -9.38
C ALA A 280 8.61 2.87 -8.84
N ASN A 281 9.91 2.69 -8.55
CA ASN A 281 10.46 1.41 -8.08
C ASN A 281 9.74 0.90 -6.81
N THR A 282 9.07 1.80 -6.10
CA THR A 282 8.20 1.50 -4.96
C THR A 282 7.00 0.62 -5.32
N LEU A 283 6.55 0.60 -6.58
CA LEU A 283 5.42 -0.23 -7.05
C LEU A 283 5.82 -1.65 -7.46
N ILE A 284 7.12 -1.96 -7.51
CA ILE A 284 7.61 -3.30 -7.90
C ILE A 284 6.99 -4.42 -7.05
N PRO A 285 6.94 -4.30 -5.69
CA PRO A 285 6.32 -5.33 -4.86
C PRO A 285 4.84 -5.58 -5.21
N ILE A 286 4.08 -4.53 -5.49
CA ILE A 286 2.65 -4.61 -5.86
C ILE A 286 2.48 -5.34 -7.20
N LYS A 287 3.24 -4.94 -8.22
CA LYS A 287 3.22 -5.61 -9.54
C LYS A 287 3.61 -7.09 -9.45
N ARG A 288 4.61 -7.41 -8.62
CA ARG A 288 5.02 -8.79 -8.36
C ARG A 288 3.88 -9.59 -7.73
N LYS A 289 3.17 -9.00 -6.76
CA LYS A 289 2.03 -9.65 -6.10
C LYS A 289 0.87 -9.92 -7.04
N TRP A 290 0.52 -8.99 -7.92
CA TRP A 290 -0.48 -9.26 -8.97
C TRP A 290 -0.09 -10.42 -9.88
N LYS A 291 1.17 -10.49 -10.31
CA LYS A 291 1.66 -11.62 -11.11
C LYS A 291 1.58 -12.96 -10.36
N GLU A 292 1.87 -12.97 -9.06
CA GLU A 292 1.72 -14.15 -8.20
C GLU A 292 0.24 -14.56 -8.05
N MET A 293 -0.69 -13.60 -7.98
CA MET A 293 -2.13 -13.85 -7.99
C MET A 293 -2.59 -14.45 -9.32
N GLU A 294 -2.15 -13.90 -10.45
CA GLU A 294 -2.44 -14.44 -11.80
C GLU A 294 -1.97 -15.89 -11.92
N GLY A 295 -0.76 -16.19 -11.44
CA GLY A 295 -0.22 -17.55 -11.43
C GLY A 295 -1.04 -18.55 -10.59
N ARG A 296 -1.86 -18.05 -9.66
CA ARG A 296 -2.80 -18.86 -8.85
C ARG A 296 -4.23 -18.85 -9.40
N GLY A 297 -4.52 -18.11 -10.48
CA GLY A 297 -5.86 -17.96 -11.04
C GLY A 297 -6.77 -17.01 -10.24
N LEU A 298 -6.16 -16.09 -9.49
CA LEU A 298 -6.81 -15.04 -8.70
C LEU A 298 -6.72 -13.70 -9.42
#